data_AF-A0A7G9NT65-F1
#
_entry.id   AF-A0A7G9NT65-F1
#
_cell.length_a   1.000
_cell.length_b   1.000
_cell.length_c   1.000
_cell.angle_alpha   90.00
_cell.angle_beta   90.00
_cell.angle_gamma   90.00
#
_symmetry.space_group_name_H-M   'P 1'
#
loop_
_entity.id
_entity.type
_entity.pdbx_description
1 polymer ?
#
loop_
_entity_poly.entity_id
_entity_poly.type
_entity_poly.pdbx_seq_one_letter_code
_entity_poly.pdbx_strand_id
1 'polypeptide(L)'
;MRYSMNRLGLGFTLAIVFTFATAALARDVVLTLKDGRQIRGELVSESTGSVTISVAGIETTFPRPMIDDVKVQMSLAEQYQLKRDLLADTNYNGRYDLARWLYDQKSPEAYRLALGELNEILKAKPDHQQAALLRNVVTERLKLEPGNGEATPAPTQPDAGSPTTPMPKPEPEEAEADESKLLTPEQVNLIRVYEVRLDNKPRIAPLPREVVDELYEKYREDPVMQKFLGLRGEQRFRAMTGVEQLRILFQLRARELYEKVQVREDPETLSMFRTKIHPTYVLRYCGRCHMQDKAPGLFLYTKNFNRESVVYTNYMILRRTRLGADPLINKSNPIGSALVQFGLPQKDALTPHPDVPGYKQYFTGPQDRRLQEIADWIGQLYGDTTDYPIDFNPPIVAKPEADKAPAADAPAEKSGAAPAKN
;
A
#
# COMPACT_ATOMS: atom_id res chain seq x y z
N MET A 1 17.85 -86.01 48.18
CA MET A 1 18.22 -84.85 49.02
C MET A 1 18.38 -83.65 48.11
N ARG A 2 17.41 -82.73 48.11
CA ARG A 2 17.45 -81.41 48.79
C ARG A 2 18.43 -80.41 48.15
N TYR A 3 17.83 -79.37 47.57
CA TYR A 3 18.24 -77.96 47.49
C TYR A 3 19.65 -77.60 47.00
N SER A 4 19.74 -76.79 45.93
CA SER A 4 19.95 -75.33 46.11
C SER A 4 19.90 -74.58 44.77
N MET A 5 19.36 -73.36 44.84
CA MET A 5 19.26 -72.34 43.82
C MET A 5 20.63 -71.75 43.43
N ASN A 6 20.76 -71.28 42.19
CA ASN A 6 21.53 -70.09 41.77
C ASN A 6 21.11 -69.75 40.32
N ARG A 7 20.21 -68.79 40.09
CA ARG A 7 20.51 -67.36 39.81
C ARG A 7 21.69 -67.13 38.86
N LEU A 8 21.40 -66.96 37.57
CA LEU A 8 22.17 -66.11 36.67
C LEU A 8 21.20 -65.18 35.94
N GLY A 9 21.32 -63.89 36.19
CA GLY A 9 20.45 -62.86 35.65
C GLY A 9 20.74 -62.60 34.17
N LEU A 10 19.70 -62.68 33.35
CA LEU A 10 19.70 -62.13 32.01
C LEU A 10 19.24 -60.66 32.15
N GLY A 11 20.19 -59.74 32.07
CA GLY A 11 19.91 -58.31 32.04
C GLY A 11 19.15 -57.97 30.77
N PHE A 12 17.84 -57.78 30.89
CA PHE A 12 17.05 -57.09 29.88
C PHE A 12 17.41 -55.60 29.99
N THR A 13 18.34 -55.14 29.17
CA THR A 13 18.53 -53.72 28.89
C THR A 13 17.28 -53.26 28.15
N LEU A 14 16.32 -52.75 28.93
CA LEU A 14 15.19 -51.98 28.43
C LEU A 14 15.78 -50.75 27.74
N ALA A 15 15.92 -50.80 26.42
CA ALA A 15 16.15 -49.61 25.61
C ALA A 15 14.89 -48.76 25.72
N ILE A 16 14.86 -47.88 26.74
CA ILE A 16 13.89 -46.82 26.85
C ILE A 16 14.19 -45.87 25.69
N VAL A 17 13.50 -46.08 24.58
CA VAL A 17 13.36 -45.08 23.53
C VAL A 17 12.58 -43.94 24.17
N PHE A 18 13.30 -42.93 24.68
CA PHE A 18 12.72 -41.64 25.00
C PHE A 18 12.30 -40.99 23.68
N THR A 19 11.09 -41.30 23.21
CA THR A 19 10.36 -40.39 22.34
C THR A 19 10.04 -39.16 23.17
N PHE A 20 10.93 -38.17 23.13
CA PHE A 20 10.55 -36.79 23.42
C PHE A 20 9.57 -36.38 22.33
N ALA A 21 8.29 -36.70 22.54
CA ALA A 21 7.21 -35.92 21.96
C ALA A 21 7.18 -34.60 22.72
N THR A 22 8.19 -33.76 22.50
CA THR A 22 8.03 -32.33 22.70
C THR A 22 6.84 -31.94 21.84
N ALA A 23 5.76 -31.50 22.46
CA ALA A 23 4.74 -30.71 21.79
C ALA A 23 5.47 -29.49 21.23
N ALA A 24 5.99 -29.63 20.01
CA ALA A 24 6.55 -28.52 19.28
C ALA A 24 5.38 -27.58 19.09
N LEU A 25 5.46 -26.41 19.73
CA LEU A 25 4.61 -25.30 19.34
C LEU A 25 4.69 -25.21 17.82
N ALA A 26 3.53 -25.20 17.18
CA ALA A 26 3.36 -24.93 15.76
C ALA A 26 4.24 -23.72 15.39
N ARG A 27 5.37 -23.96 14.73
CA ARG A 27 6.30 -22.90 14.33
C ARG A 27 6.24 -22.76 12.83
N ASP A 28 5.81 -21.60 12.36
CA ASP A 28 5.87 -21.28 10.95
C ASP A 28 7.33 -21.30 10.48
N VAL A 29 7.60 -21.98 9.38
CA VAL A 29 8.92 -22.06 8.77
C VAL A 29 8.85 -21.71 7.29
N VAL A 30 9.94 -21.10 6.80
CA VAL A 30 10.23 -21.00 5.37
C VAL A 30 11.33 -22.00 5.04
N LEU A 31 10.97 -23.02 4.28
CA LEU A 31 11.89 -24.03 3.78
C LEU A 31 12.36 -23.60 2.39
N THR A 32 13.66 -23.40 2.22
CA THR A 32 14.29 -23.12 0.93
C THR A 32 14.88 -24.42 0.40
N LEU A 33 14.45 -24.83 -0.80
CA LEU A 33 15.00 -26.00 -1.49
C LEU A 33 16.24 -25.60 -2.30
N LYS A 34 17.10 -26.58 -2.60
CA LYS A 34 18.32 -26.36 -3.40
C LYS A 34 18.06 -25.90 -4.83
N ASP A 35 16.84 -26.06 -5.33
CA ASP A 35 16.41 -25.52 -6.62
C ASP A 35 15.91 -24.06 -6.54
N GLY A 36 16.02 -23.43 -5.36
CA GLY A 36 15.63 -22.05 -5.10
C GLY A 36 14.15 -21.86 -4.75
N ARG A 37 13.32 -22.92 -4.79
CA ARG A 37 11.91 -22.82 -4.37
C ARG A 37 11.81 -22.60 -2.86
N GLN A 38 10.90 -21.72 -2.45
CA GLN A 38 10.57 -21.49 -1.05
C GLN A 38 9.18 -22.03 -0.75
N ILE A 39 9.06 -22.77 0.34
CA ILE A 39 7.81 -23.38 0.81
C ILE A 39 7.56 -22.89 2.22
N ARG A 40 6.37 -22.33 2.45
CA ARG A 40 5.94 -21.84 3.77
C ARG A 40 4.93 -22.81 4.36
N GLY A 41 5.10 -23.15 5.62
CA GLY A 41 4.20 -24.03 6.34
C GLY A 41 4.56 -24.15 7.81
N GLU A 42 3.74 -24.86 8.55
CA GLU A 42 3.95 -25.14 9.97
C GLU A 42 4.92 -26.32 10.12
N LEU A 43 5.95 -26.20 10.95
CA LEU A 43 6.90 -27.27 11.22
C LEU A 43 6.24 -28.39 12.05
N VAL A 44 6.06 -29.55 11.45
CA VAL A 44 5.46 -30.74 12.10
C VAL A 44 6.55 -31.61 12.73
N SER A 45 7.63 -31.87 12.00
CA SER A 45 8.79 -32.57 12.54
C SER A 45 10.08 -32.24 11.79
N GLU A 46 11.20 -32.33 12.49
CA GLU A 46 12.54 -32.18 11.90
C GLU A 46 13.44 -33.30 12.42
N SER A 47 14.09 -33.99 11.48
CA SER A 47 15.08 -35.03 11.77
C SER A 47 16.34 -34.80 10.94
N THR A 48 17.38 -35.59 11.20
CA THR A 48 18.62 -35.55 10.40
C THR A 48 18.39 -35.96 8.94
N GLY A 49 17.35 -36.75 8.66
CA GLY A 49 17.05 -37.26 7.32
C GLY A 49 16.00 -36.46 6.55
N SER A 50 15.09 -35.77 7.24
CA SER A 50 13.95 -35.09 6.62
C SER A 50 13.37 -33.97 7.47
N VAL A 51 12.63 -33.07 6.82
CA VAL A 51 11.81 -32.03 7.46
C VAL A 51 10.39 -32.18 6.96
N THR A 52 9.42 -32.27 7.87
CA THR A 52 7.99 -32.35 7.55
C THR A 52 7.33 -31.04 7.94
N ILE A 53 6.65 -30.42 6.97
CA ILE A 53 5.89 -29.19 7.18
C ILE A 53 4.43 -29.38 6.74
N SER A 54 3.49 -28.73 7.42
CA SER A 54 2.08 -28.68 7.03
C SER A 54 1.83 -27.43 6.19
N VAL A 55 1.40 -27.62 4.94
CA VAL A 55 1.02 -26.54 4.03
C VAL A 55 -0.48 -26.62 3.81
N ALA A 56 -1.23 -25.63 4.33
CA ALA A 56 -2.69 -25.62 4.28
C ALA A 56 -3.35 -26.90 4.83
N GLY A 57 -2.76 -27.51 5.88
CA GLY A 57 -3.27 -28.73 6.51
C GLY A 57 -2.79 -30.04 5.86
N ILE A 58 -1.94 -29.97 4.82
CA ILE A 58 -1.34 -31.15 4.19
C ILE A 58 0.10 -31.29 4.67
N GLU A 59 0.39 -32.36 5.40
CA GLU A 59 1.75 -32.70 5.82
C GLU A 59 2.58 -33.16 4.61
N THR A 60 3.67 -32.45 4.35
CA THR A 60 4.60 -32.73 3.25
C THR A 60 6.01 -32.92 3.82
N THR A 61 6.61 -34.07 3.51
CA THR A 61 7.96 -34.42 3.98
C THR A 61 9.00 -34.17 2.89
N PHE A 62 10.02 -33.38 3.22
CA PHE A 62 11.14 -33.05 2.36
C PHE A 62 12.42 -33.75 2.86
N PRO A 63 13.10 -34.54 2.02
CA PRO A 63 14.36 -35.16 2.41
C PRO A 63 15.46 -34.11 2.52
N ARG A 64 16.29 -34.19 3.57
CA ARG A 64 17.33 -33.19 3.88
C ARG A 64 18.26 -32.84 2.69
N PRO A 65 18.65 -33.77 1.80
CA PRO A 65 19.47 -33.45 0.63
C PRO A 65 18.86 -32.45 -0.35
N MET A 66 17.53 -32.29 -0.36
CA MET A 66 16.82 -31.33 -1.21
C MET A 66 16.68 -29.95 -0.57
N ILE A 67 16.96 -29.83 0.72
CA ILE A 67 16.79 -28.61 1.51
C ILE A 67 18.11 -27.85 1.52
N ASP A 68 18.03 -26.56 1.22
CA ASP A 68 19.13 -25.61 1.34
C ASP A 68 19.10 -24.93 2.72
N ASP A 69 17.94 -24.43 3.13
CA ASP A 69 17.77 -23.70 4.39
C ASP A 69 16.38 -23.90 5.01
N VAL A 70 16.28 -23.79 6.34
CA VAL A 70 15.02 -23.82 7.09
C VAL A 70 15.03 -22.65 8.07
N LYS A 71 14.19 -21.64 7.81
CA LYS A 71 14.06 -20.46 8.68
C LYS A 71 12.78 -20.51 9.48
N VAL A 72 12.91 -20.59 10.81
CA VAL A 72 11.79 -20.38 11.73
C VAL A 72 11.35 -18.92 11.68
N GLN A 73 10.07 -18.69 11.41
CA GLN A 73 9.43 -17.39 11.50
C GLN A 73 8.81 -17.24 12.88
N MET A 74 8.97 -16.05 13.46
CA MET A 74 8.26 -15.70 14.69
C MET A 74 6.78 -15.52 14.39
N SER A 75 5.93 -16.13 15.21
CA SER A 75 4.49 -15.92 15.14
C SER A 75 4.14 -14.46 15.40
N LEU A 76 2.95 -14.04 14.97
CA LEU A 76 2.46 -12.70 15.22
C LEU A 76 2.41 -12.38 16.72
N ALA A 77 1.95 -13.32 17.54
CA ALA A 77 1.91 -13.19 18.99
C ALA A 77 3.30 -13.01 19.62
N GLU A 78 4.32 -13.74 19.15
CA GLU A 78 5.70 -13.56 19.63
C GLU A 78 6.30 -12.22 19.21
N GLN A 79 6.05 -11.79 17.96
CA GLN A 79 6.48 -10.47 17.48
C GLN A 79 5.81 -9.34 18.27
N TYR A 80 4.53 -9.51 18.60
CA TYR A 80 3.79 -8.61 19.46
C TYR A 80 4.42 -8.54 20.86
N GLN A 81 4.67 -9.67 21.50
CA GLN A 81 5.22 -9.70 22.86
C GLN A 81 6.60 -9.03 22.91
N LEU A 82 7.50 -9.32 21.96
CA LEU A 82 8.79 -8.65 21.89
C LEU A 82 8.65 -7.13 21.76
N LYS A 83 7.74 -6.65 20.91
CA LYS A 83 7.50 -5.20 20.76
C LYS A 83 6.87 -4.60 22.01
N ARG A 84 6.00 -5.35 22.69
CA ARG A 84 5.32 -4.91 23.90
C ARG A 84 6.25 -4.82 25.10
N ASP A 85 7.21 -5.74 25.22
CA ASP A 85 8.23 -5.78 26.29
C ASP A 85 9.22 -4.59 26.20
N LEU A 86 9.40 -4.04 25.00
CA LEU A 86 10.21 -2.84 24.78
C LEU A 86 9.50 -1.54 25.19
N LEU A 87 8.22 -1.60 25.53
CA LEU A 87 7.40 -0.44 25.86
C LEU A 87 7.02 -0.44 27.34
N ALA A 88 7.30 0.66 28.03
CA ALA A 88 6.75 0.90 29.36
C ALA A 88 5.21 0.97 29.32
N ASP A 89 4.54 0.49 30.36
CA ASP A 89 3.07 0.44 30.43
C ASP A 89 2.41 1.82 30.31
N THR A 90 3.13 2.87 30.70
CA THR A 90 2.71 4.29 30.64
C THR A 90 3.06 4.96 29.30
N ASN A 91 3.79 4.28 28.41
CA ASN A 91 4.07 4.81 27.06
C ASN A 91 2.87 4.61 26.13
N TYR A 92 1.78 5.35 26.39
CA TYR A 92 0.52 5.19 25.67
C TYR A 92 0.64 5.46 24.17
N ASN A 93 1.48 6.42 23.76
CA ASN A 93 1.74 6.70 22.35
C ASN A 93 2.49 5.54 21.67
N GLY A 94 3.52 4.98 22.31
CA GLY A 94 4.23 3.82 21.77
C GLY A 94 3.35 2.56 21.71
N ARG A 95 2.48 2.38 22.71
CA ARG A 95 1.49 1.29 22.72
C ARG A 95 0.40 1.50 21.66
N TYR A 96 0.00 2.74 21.38
CA TYR A 96 -0.87 3.08 20.26
C TYR A 96 -0.20 2.73 18.92
N ASP A 97 1.08 3.06 18.74
CA ASP A 97 1.83 2.70 17.53
C ASP A 97 1.96 1.17 17.38
N LEU A 98 2.10 0.43 18.49
CA LEU A 98 2.06 -1.03 18.50
C LEU A 98 0.69 -1.57 18.05
N ALA A 99 -0.40 -1.01 18.58
CA ALA A 99 -1.76 -1.37 18.18
C ALA A 99 -2.03 -1.04 16.70
N ARG A 100 -1.46 0.04 16.18
CA ARG A 100 -1.50 0.39 14.76
C ARG A 100 -0.72 -0.61 13.91
N TRP A 101 0.48 -0.99 14.32
CA TRP A 101 1.26 -2.04 13.64
C TRP A 101 0.50 -3.36 13.59
N LEU A 102 -0.18 -3.74 14.67
CA LEU A 102 -1.06 -4.92 14.71
C LEU A 102 -2.22 -4.79 13.73
N TYR A 103 -2.92 -3.65 13.71
CA TYR A 103 -3.97 -3.40 12.74
C TYR A 103 -3.48 -3.53 11.29
N ASP A 104 -2.24 -3.09 11.00
CA ASP A 104 -1.64 -3.19 9.68
C ASP A 104 -1.30 -4.63 9.23
N GLN A 105 -1.26 -5.60 10.15
CA GLN A 105 -1.06 -7.02 9.80
C GLN A 105 -2.28 -7.67 9.14
N LYS A 106 -3.43 -7.00 9.18
CA LYS A 106 -4.67 -7.36 8.50
C LYS A 106 -5.17 -8.79 8.76
N SER A 107 -4.84 -9.37 9.91
CA SER A 107 -5.33 -10.68 10.33
C SER A 107 -6.30 -10.57 11.52
N PRO A 108 -7.28 -11.47 11.66
CA PRO A 108 -8.20 -11.47 12.80
C PRO A 108 -7.49 -11.56 14.16
N GLU A 109 -6.40 -12.33 14.23
CA GLU A 109 -5.55 -12.41 15.43
C GLU A 109 -4.92 -11.06 15.76
N ALA A 110 -4.38 -10.36 14.76
CA ALA A 110 -3.80 -9.05 14.95
C ALA A 110 -4.81 -8.02 15.44
N TYR A 111 -6.03 -8.05 14.88
CA TYR A 111 -7.10 -7.15 15.32
C TYR A 111 -7.49 -7.40 16.78
N ARG A 112 -7.54 -8.66 17.23
CA ARG A 112 -7.83 -8.96 18.65
C ARG A 112 -6.73 -8.44 19.58
N LEU A 113 -5.46 -8.63 19.21
CA LEU A 113 -4.32 -8.09 19.95
C LEU A 113 -4.36 -6.55 19.98
N ALA A 114 -4.65 -5.91 18.84
CA ALA A 114 -4.75 -4.45 18.73
C ALA A 114 -5.87 -3.91 19.63
N LEU A 115 -7.02 -4.58 19.64
CA LEU A 115 -8.16 -4.20 20.45
C LEU A 115 -7.85 -4.27 21.96
N GLY A 116 -7.13 -5.32 22.39
CA GLY A 116 -6.66 -5.44 23.78
C GLY A 116 -5.80 -4.27 24.21
N GLU A 117 -4.79 -3.92 23.42
CA GLU A 117 -3.91 -2.77 23.72
C GLU A 117 -4.66 -1.44 23.73
N LEU A 118 -5.56 -1.20 22.77
CA LEU A 118 -6.34 0.03 22.69
C LEU A 118 -7.30 0.19 23.87
N ASN A 119 -7.89 -0.90 24.34
CA ASN A 119 -8.74 -0.88 25.52
C ASN A 119 -7.96 -0.52 26.79
N GLU A 120 -6.77 -1.08 26.97
CA GLU A 120 -5.91 -0.74 28.11
C GLU A 120 -5.41 0.70 28.07
N ILE A 121 -5.07 1.21 26.88
CA ILE A 121 -4.73 2.63 26.70
C ILE A 121 -5.91 3.51 27.11
N LEU A 122 -7.12 3.25 26.61
CA LEU A 122 -8.30 4.06 26.87
C LEU A 122 -8.82 3.95 28.30
N LYS A 123 -8.55 2.85 28.98
CA LYS A 123 -8.82 2.69 30.41
C LYS A 123 -7.95 3.63 31.26
N ALA A 124 -6.68 3.79 30.88
CA ALA A 124 -5.75 4.68 31.58
C ALA A 124 -5.80 6.15 31.10
N LYS A 125 -6.15 6.36 29.83
CA LYS A 125 -6.25 7.67 29.15
C LYS A 125 -7.54 7.75 28.32
N PRO A 126 -8.69 8.02 28.96
CA PRO A 126 -9.99 8.07 28.26
C PRO A 126 -10.08 9.13 27.16
N ASP A 127 -9.27 10.19 27.25
CA ASP A 127 -9.21 11.31 26.32
C ASP A 127 -8.26 11.07 25.13
N HIS A 128 -7.65 9.89 25.01
CA HIS A 128 -6.74 9.56 23.91
C HIS A 128 -7.50 9.36 22.59
N GLN A 129 -7.84 10.46 21.91
CA GLN A 129 -8.70 10.50 20.72
C GLN A 129 -8.28 9.51 19.63
N GLN A 130 -6.98 9.40 19.34
CA GLN A 130 -6.47 8.50 18.31
C GLN A 130 -6.69 7.01 18.63
N ALA A 131 -6.58 6.62 19.90
CA ALA A 131 -6.81 5.25 20.34
C ALA A 131 -8.31 4.91 20.29
N ALA A 132 -9.18 5.86 20.63
CA ALA A 132 -10.63 5.69 20.54
C ALA A 132 -11.08 5.47 19.09
N LEU A 133 -10.55 6.26 18.16
CA LEU A 133 -10.82 6.12 16.73
C LEU A 133 -10.33 4.76 16.21
N LEU A 134 -9.08 4.38 16.49
CA LEU A 134 -8.53 3.11 16.03
C LEU A 134 -9.28 1.92 16.63
N ARG A 135 -9.69 1.99 17.91
CA ARG A 135 -10.51 0.94 18.55
C ARG A 135 -11.83 0.73 17.82
N ASN A 136 -12.50 1.80 17.41
CA ASN A 136 -13.75 1.71 16.65
C ASN A 136 -13.51 1.05 15.29
N VAL A 137 -12.45 1.45 14.57
CA VAL A 137 -12.09 0.84 13.28
C VAL A 137 -11.76 -0.65 13.41
N VAL A 138 -10.97 -1.03 14.41
CA VAL A 138 -10.61 -2.43 14.69
C VAL A 138 -11.86 -3.25 15.05
N THR A 139 -12.76 -2.69 15.86
CA THR A 139 -14.05 -3.31 16.22
C THR A 139 -14.92 -3.56 15.00
N GLU A 140 -15.12 -2.56 14.14
CA GLU A 140 -15.91 -2.73 12.90
C GLU A 140 -15.26 -3.74 11.96
N ARG A 141 -13.92 -3.76 11.89
CA ARG A 141 -13.23 -4.74 11.05
C ARG A 141 -13.44 -6.18 11.54
N LEU A 142 -13.43 -6.41 12.85
CA LEU A 142 -13.72 -7.72 13.44
C LEU A 142 -15.18 -8.17 13.21
N LYS A 143 -16.13 -7.23 13.06
CA LYS A 143 -17.54 -7.55 12.72
C LYS A 143 -17.74 -7.97 11.27
N LEU A 144 -16.89 -7.48 10.36
CA LEU A 144 -17.00 -7.73 8.91
C LEU A 144 -16.33 -9.04 8.46
N GLU A 145 -15.62 -9.74 9.34
CA GLU A 145 -15.03 -11.04 9.04
C GLU A 145 -16.09 -12.15 9.11
N PRO A 146 -16.28 -12.98 8.07
CA PRO A 146 -17.24 -14.08 8.09
C PRO A 146 -16.72 -15.18 9.02
N GLY A 147 -17.26 -15.26 10.24
CA GLY A 147 -16.90 -16.35 11.14
C GLY A 147 -17.22 -16.24 12.63
N ASN A 148 -17.83 -15.16 13.14
CA ASN A 148 -18.35 -15.13 14.51
C ASN A 148 -19.78 -14.58 14.53
N GLY A 149 -20.73 -15.45 14.20
CA GLY A 149 -22.11 -15.29 14.63
C GLY A 149 -22.20 -15.58 16.11
N GLU A 150 -22.12 -14.54 16.93
CA GLU A 150 -22.70 -14.57 18.28
C GLU A 150 -23.66 -13.39 18.38
N ALA A 151 -24.94 -13.74 18.43
CA ALA A 151 -26.07 -12.84 18.49
C ALA A 151 -26.22 -12.27 19.89
N THR A 152 -26.32 -10.93 20.01
CA THR A 152 -27.26 -10.25 20.95
C THR A 152 -27.35 -8.74 20.64
N PRO A 153 -28.40 -8.03 21.12
CA PRO A 153 -29.40 -7.42 20.26
C PRO A 153 -29.27 -5.89 20.17
N ALA A 154 -30.00 -5.32 19.21
CA ALA A 154 -30.16 -3.88 19.03
C ALA A 154 -30.61 -3.17 20.32
N PRO A 155 -30.05 -1.99 20.66
CA PRO A 155 -30.60 -1.20 21.74
C PRO A 155 -31.77 -0.34 21.24
N THR A 156 -32.91 -0.62 21.87
CA THR A 156 -34.13 0.18 21.93
C THR A 156 -33.85 1.63 22.33
N GLN A 157 -34.48 2.55 21.62
CA GLN A 157 -34.60 3.96 21.96
C GLN A 157 -35.50 4.14 23.21
N PRO A 158 -35.15 5.06 24.12
CA PRO A 158 -36.18 5.94 24.66
C PRO A 158 -35.78 7.42 24.66
N ASP A 159 -36.83 8.22 24.57
CA ASP A 159 -36.86 9.67 24.38
C ASP A 159 -36.89 10.46 25.71
N ALA A 160 -36.66 11.77 25.59
CA ALA A 160 -36.98 12.90 26.48
C ALA A 160 -36.11 13.22 27.73
N GLY A 161 -35.53 14.44 27.72
CA GLY A 161 -35.18 15.19 28.94
C GLY A 161 -34.02 16.21 28.83
N SER A 162 -34.27 17.39 28.24
CA SER A 162 -33.41 18.61 28.19
C SER A 162 -32.88 19.08 29.58
N PRO A 163 -31.79 19.90 29.70
CA PRO A 163 -31.66 21.21 29.02
C PRO A 163 -30.28 21.63 28.47
N THR A 164 -30.41 22.32 27.33
CA THR A 164 -29.61 23.41 26.75
C THR A 164 -28.46 24.01 27.58
N THR A 165 -27.26 23.93 27.03
CA THR A 165 -26.19 24.94 27.18
C THR A 165 -25.81 25.43 25.77
N PRO A 166 -25.67 26.74 25.52
CA PRO A 166 -25.45 27.24 24.16
C PRO A 166 -24.04 26.92 23.70
N MET A 167 -23.90 26.05 22.69
CA MET A 167 -22.63 25.87 22.00
C MET A 167 -22.33 27.11 21.15
N PRO A 168 -21.06 27.56 21.10
CA PRO A 168 -20.65 28.62 20.19
C PRO A 168 -20.87 28.20 18.73
N LYS A 169 -21.31 29.17 17.94
CA LYS A 169 -21.51 29.15 16.49
C LYS A 169 -20.46 28.30 15.75
N PRO A 170 -20.84 27.42 14.81
CA PRO A 170 -19.87 26.68 14.00
C PRO A 170 -19.05 27.68 13.18
N GLU A 171 -17.74 27.59 13.38
CA GLU A 171 -16.72 28.09 12.46
C GLU A 171 -16.91 27.38 11.10
N PRO A 172 -16.62 28.05 9.97
CA PRO A 172 -17.09 27.59 8.66
C PRO A 172 -16.60 26.18 8.35
N GLU A 173 -17.54 25.33 7.97
CA GLU A 173 -17.34 24.00 7.42
C GLU A 173 -16.30 24.08 6.28
N GLU A 174 -15.06 23.70 6.58
CA GLU A 174 -13.95 23.72 5.63
C GLU A 174 -14.23 22.70 4.53
N ALA A 175 -14.72 23.19 3.39
CA ALA A 175 -15.06 22.47 2.17
C ALA A 175 -14.36 21.11 2.02
N GLU A 176 -15.19 20.05 1.93
CA GLU A 176 -14.78 18.73 1.47
C GLU A 176 -14.09 18.87 0.10
N ALA A 177 -13.09 18.01 -0.15
CA ALA A 177 -12.45 18.00 -1.46
C ALA A 177 -13.51 17.77 -2.54
N ASP A 178 -13.54 18.61 -3.57
CA ASP A 178 -14.47 18.48 -4.69
C ASP A 178 -14.30 17.10 -5.34
N GLU A 179 -15.24 16.20 -5.02
CA GLU A 179 -15.26 14.80 -5.43
C GLU A 179 -15.21 14.63 -6.95
N SER A 180 -15.70 15.63 -7.70
CA SER A 180 -15.67 15.63 -9.17
C SER A 180 -14.25 15.69 -9.76
N LYS A 181 -13.27 16.11 -8.96
CA LYS A 181 -11.86 16.22 -9.37
C LYS A 181 -11.02 15.01 -8.97
N LEU A 182 -11.58 14.07 -8.21
CA LEU A 182 -10.90 12.85 -7.83
C LEU A 182 -11.12 11.76 -8.88
N LEU A 183 -10.14 10.88 -9.03
CA LEU A 183 -10.26 9.74 -9.94
C LEU A 183 -11.39 8.79 -9.52
N THR A 184 -12.13 8.32 -10.52
CA THR A 184 -13.19 7.32 -10.33
C THR A 184 -12.61 5.92 -10.11
N PRO A 185 -13.37 4.97 -9.52
CA PRO A 185 -12.93 3.59 -9.38
C PRO A 185 -12.49 2.94 -10.70
N GLU A 186 -13.16 3.26 -11.81
CA GLU A 186 -12.85 2.75 -13.14
C GLU A 186 -11.50 3.28 -13.63
N GLN A 187 -11.23 4.57 -13.43
CA GLN A 187 -9.95 5.19 -13.74
C GLN A 187 -8.82 4.62 -12.89
N VAL A 188 -9.04 4.40 -11.59
CA VAL A 188 -8.07 3.74 -10.70
C VAL A 188 -7.76 2.33 -11.20
N ASN A 189 -8.79 1.56 -11.53
CA ASN A 189 -8.63 0.22 -12.06
C ASN A 189 -7.87 0.21 -13.39
N LEU A 190 -8.11 1.19 -14.27
CA LEU A 190 -7.35 1.33 -15.51
C LEU A 190 -5.85 1.55 -15.23
N ILE A 191 -5.49 2.39 -14.25
CA ILE A 191 -4.08 2.56 -13.82
C ILE A 191 -3.52 1.21 -13.35
N ARG A 192 -4.29 0.43 -12.58
CA ARG A 192 -3.88 -0.93 -12.15
C ARG A 192 -3.60 -1.84 -13.36
N VAL A 193 -4.43 -1.80 -14.39
CA VAL A 193 -4.22 -2.62 -15.62
C VAL A 193 -2.92 -2.23 -16.32
N TYR A 194 -2.56 -0.95 -16.37
CA TYR A 194 -1.29 -0.53 -16.98
C TYR A 194 -0.07 -0.88 -16.12
N GLU A 195 -0.18 -0.78 -14.79
CA GLU A 195 0.92 -1.04 -13.86
C GLU A 195 1.12 -2.53 -13.54
N VAL A 196 0.20 -3.41 -13.96
CA VAL A 196 0.25 -4.82 -13.58
C VAL A 196 1.41 -5.56 -14.27
N ARG A 197 2.15 -6.33 -13.48
CA ARG A 197 3.14 -7.28 -13.99
C ARG A 197 2.62 -8.72 -13.86
N LEU A 198 2.54 -9.41 -14.99
CA LEU A 198 1.91 -10.75 -15.08
C LEU A 198 2.80 -11.89 -14.56
N ASP A 199 4.09 -11.64 -14.37
CA ASP A 199 5.08 -12.56 -13.78
C ASP A 199 4.81 -12.80 -12.28
N ASN A 200 4.28 -11.80 -11.58
CA ASN A 200 3.96 -11.87 -10.15
C ASN A 200 2.58 -12.48 -9.82
N LYS A 201 1.92 -13.10 -10.81
CA LYS A 201 0.61 -13.79 -10.68
C LYS A 201 -0.46 -12.98 -9.91
N PRO A 202 -0.78 -11.76 -10.36
CA PRO A 202 -1.76 -10.88 -9.73
C PRO A 202 -3.18 -11.46 -9.78
N ARG A 203 -4.04 -11.07 -8.82
CA ARG A 203 -5.46 -11.41 -8.80
C ARG A 203 -6.24 -10.59 -9.82
N ILE A 204 -6.43 -11.16 -11.02
CA ILE A 204 -7.21 -10.58 -12.10
C ILE A 204 -8.51 -11.37 -12.28
N ALA A 205 -9.65 -10.67 -12.39
CA ALA A 205 -10.91 -11.33 -12.71
C ALA A 205 -10.88 -11.87 -14.16
N PRO A 206 -11.51 -13.02 -14.45
CA PRO A 206 -11.74 -13.42 -15.84
C PRO A 206 -12.45 -12.32 -16.63
N LEU A 207 -12.15 -12.21 -17.92
CA LEU A 207 -12.76 -11.22 -18.80
C LEU A 207 -14.27 -11.42 -18.87
N PRO A 208 -15.06 -10.33 -18.74
CA PRO A 208 -16.50 -10.39 -18.96
C PRO A 208 -16.82 -10.90 -20.37
N ARG A 209 -18.00 -11.50 -20.53
CA ARG A 209 -18.40 -12.13 -21.80
C ARG A 209 -18.36 -11.14 -22.96
N GLU A 210 -18.86 -9.94 -22.74
CA GLU A 210 -18.88 -8.83 -23.69
C GLU A 210 -17.48 -8.44 -24.18
N VAL A 211 -16.47 -8.48 -23.30
CA VAL A 211 -15.07 -8.19 -23.67
C VAL A 211 -14.52 -9.30 -24.54
N VAL A 212 -14.82 -10.55 -24.21
CA VAL A 212 -14.41 -11.71 -25.00
C VAL A 212 -15.04 -11.67 -26.39
N ASP A 213 -16.34 -11.35 -26.47
CA ASP A 213 -17.07 -11.30 -27.73
C ASP A 213 -16.51 -10.16 -28.62
N GLU A 214 -16.26 -8.97 -28.06
CA GLU A 214 -15.61 -7.84 -28.75
C GLU A 214 -14.17 -8.16 -29.20
N LEU A 215 -13.42 -8.93 -28.39
CA LEU A 215 -12.08 -9.40 -28.73
C LEU A 215 -12.10 -10.29 -29.98
N TYR A 216 -13.04 -11.25 -30.05
CA TYR A 216 -13.19 -12.12 -31.22
C TYR A 216 -13.67 -11.39 -32.47
N GLU A 217 -14.50 -10.36 -32.30
CA GLU A 217 -14.97 -9.54 -33.42
C GLU A 217 -13.83 -8.71 -34.02
N LYS A 218 -13.11 -7.97 -33.17
CA LYS A 218 -12.09 -7.02 -33.62
C LYS A 218 -10.76 -7.66 -34.02
N TYR A 219 -10.34 -8.69 -33.29
CA TYR A 219 -9.00 -9.27 -33.46
C TYR A 219 -9.03 -10.63 -34.15
N ARG A 220 -10.12 -10.98 -34.84
CA ARG A 220 -10.30 -12.30 -35.46
C ARG A 220 -9.14 -12.71 -36.37
N GLU A 221 -8.63 -11.77 -37.14
CA GLU A 221 -7.57 -11.99 -38.14
C GLU A 221 -6.17 -12.03 -37.52
N ASP A 222 -6.03 -11.65 -36.25
CA ASP A 222 -4.73 -11.62 -35.58
C ASP A 222 -4.19 -13.05 -35.34
N PRO A 223 -2.91 -13.36 -35.67
CA PRO A 223 -2.32 -14.68 -35.46
C PRO A 223 -2.40 -15.22 -34.03
N VAL A 224 -2.43 -14.35 -33.01
CA VAL A 224 -2.62 -14.73 -31.62
C VAL A 224 -4.04 -15.27 -31.41
N MET A 225 -5.05 -14.58 -31.95
CA MET A 225 -6.46 -14.96 -31.82
C MET A 225 -6.85 -16.15 -32.71
N GLN A 226 -6.19 -16.34 -33.85
CA GLN A 226 -6.40 -17.49 -34.74
C GLN A 226 -6.29 -18.84 -34.00
N LYS A 227 -5.45 -18.92 -32.96
CA LYS A 227 -5.30 -20.11 -32.10
C LYS A 227 -6.56 -20.44 -31.29
N PHE A 228 -7.45 -19.48 -31.11
CA PHE A 228 -8.65 -19.60 -30.26
C PHE A 228 -9.95 -19.57 -31.07
N LEU A 229 -9.89 -19.57 -32.41
CA LEU A 229 -11.09 -19.62 -33.23
C LEU A 229 -11.79 -20.99 -33.20
N GLY A 230 -13.11 -20.94 -33.34
CA GLY A 230 -13.99 -22.11 -33.34
C GLY A 230 -14.30 -22.64 -31.94
N LEU A 231 -15.32 -23.49 -31.84
CA LEU A 231 -15.93 -23.91 -30.56
C LEU A 231 -14.91 -24.40 -29.51
N ARG A 232 -13.93 -25.22 -29.91
CA ARG A 232 -12.91 -25.74 -29.00
C ARG A 232 -11.90 -24.67 -28.58
N GLY A 233 -11.56 -23.75 -29.48
CA GLY A 233 -10.65 -22.64 -29.20
C GLY A 233 -11.27 -21.63 -28.23
N GLU A 234 -12.55 -21.31 -28.46
CA GLU A 234 -13.32 -20.38 -27.62
C GLU A 234 -13.52 -20.93 -26.22
N GLN A 235 -13.90 -22.21 -26.09
CA GLN A 235 -14.00 -22.87 -24.79
C GLN A 235 -12.67 -22.87 -24.04
N ARG A 236 -11.56 -23.13 -24.74
CA ARG A 236 -10.22 -23.06 -24.15
C ARG A 236 -9.87 -21.66 -23.66
N PHE A 237 -10.15 -20.62 -24.45
CA PHE A 237 -9.90 -19.24 -24.04
C PHE A 237 -10.74 -18.83 -22.82
N ARG A 238 -12.02 -19.21 -22.79
CA ARG A 238 -12.91 -18.91 -21.65
C ARG A 238 -12.52 -19.65 -20.37
N ALA A 239 -11.89 -20.81 -20.50
CA ALA A 239 -11.37 -21.59 -19.36
C ALA A 239 -10.03 -21.06 -18.81
N MET A 240 -9.37 -20.11 -19.50
CA MET A 240 -8.14 -19.49 -19.01
C MET A 240 -8.38 -18.64 -17.77
N THR A 241 -7.33 -18.49 -16.97
CA THR A 241 -7.31 -17.53 -15.86
C THR A 241 -7.35 -16.09 -16.38
N GLY A 242 -7.78 -15.14 -15.53
CA GLY A 242 -7.76 -13.71 -15.88
C GLY A 242 -6.35 -13.19 -16.25
N VAL A 243 -5.30 -13.75 -15.64
CA VAL A 243 -3.89 -13.43 -15.95
C VAL A 243 -3.54 -13.87 -17.38
N GLU A 244 -3.93 -15.08 -17.77
CA GLU A 244 -3.69 -15.60 -19.11
C GLU A 244 -4.49 -14.85 -20.17
N GLN A 245 -5.76 -14.51 -19.88
CA GLN A 245 -6.59 -13.71 -20.77
C GLN A 245 -6.03 -12.28 -20.94
N LEU A 246 -5.60 -11.64 -19.85
CA LEU A 246 -4.98 -10.31 -19.94
C LEU A 246 -3.66 -10.34 -20.73
N ARG A 247 -2.88 -11.43 -20.61
CA ARG A 247 -1.67 -11.62 -21.44
C ARG A 247 -1.98 -11.57 -22.93
N ILE A 248 -3.11 -12.16 -23.35
CA ILE A 248 -3.55 -12.11 -24.75
C ILE A 248 -3.92 -10.67 -25.14
N LEU A 249 -4.67 -9.95 -24.31
CA LEU A 249 -4.99 -8.52 -24.53
C LEU A 249 -3.72 -7.65 -24.66
N PHE A 250 -2.66 -7.95 -23.90
CA PHE A 250 -1.37 -7.27 -24.01
C PHE A 250 -0.63 -7.61 -25.30
N GLN A 251 -0.62 -8.87 -25.72
CA GLN A 251 -0.01 -9.30 -26.99
C GLN A 251 -0.69 -8.66 -28.19
N LEU A 252 -2.02 -8.56 -28.16
CA LEU A 252 -2.84 -7.91 -29.19
C LEU A 252 -2.77 -6.38 -29.15
N ARG A 253 -2.24 -5.82 -28.05
CA ARG A 253 -2.28 -4.37 -27.77
C ARG A 253 -3.70 -3.80 -27.82
N ALA A 254 -4.69 -4.57 -27.36
CA ALA A 254 -6.11 -4.20 -27.36
C ALA A 254 -6.46 -3.18 -26.26
N ARG A 255 -5.83 -2.00 -26.30
CA ARG A 255 -5.86 -0.97 -25.25
C ARG A 255 -7.27 -0.46 -24.96
N GLU A 256 -8.14 -0.43 -25.96
CA GLU A 256 -9.54 -0.05 -25.85
C GLU A 256 -10.36 -1.02 -24.98
N LEU A 257 -9.87 -2.24 -24.77
CA LEU A 257 -10.54 -3.22 -23.90
C LEU A 257 -10.04 -3.16 -22.45
N TYR A 258 -8.97 -2.42 -22.16
CA TYR A 258 -8.32 -2.43 -20.85
C TYR A 258 -9.21 -1.82 -19.77
N GLU A 259 -10.05 -0.85 -20.12
CA GLU A 259 -11.03 -0.24 -19.19
C GLU A 259 -12.03 -1.26 -18.61
N LYS A 260 -12.27 -2.36 -19.33
CA LYS A 260 -13.23 -3.40 -18.96
C LYS A 260 -12.59 -4.56 -18.17
N VAL A 261 -11.26 -4.56 -18.04
CA VAL A 261 -10.51 -5.57 -17.28
C VAL A 261 -10.53 -5.22 -15.80
N GLN A 262 -10.86 -6.15 -14.91
CA GLN A 262 -10.86 -5.89 -13.46
C GLN A 262 -9.64 -6.48 -12.76
N VAL A 263 -8.77 -5.61 -12.23
CA VAL A 263 -7.65 -5.98 -11.37
C VAL A 263 -8.08 -5.83 -9.92
N ARG A 264 -8.12 -6.93 -9.16
CA ARG A 264 -8.75 -6.97 -7.82
C ARG A 264 -7.86 -6.46 -6.70
N GLU A 265 -6.57 -6.32 -6.95
CA GLU A 265 -5.58 -5.88 -5.97
C GLU A 265 -4.61 -4.87 -6.59
N ASP A 266 -4.00 -4.04 -5.76
CA ASP A 266 -2.98 -3.11 -6.21
C ASP A 266 -1.74 -3.89 -6.69
N PRO A 267 -1.27 -3.69 -7.94
CA PRO A 267 0.06 -4.12 -8.35
C PRO A 267 1.13 -3.64 -7.39
N GLU A 268 2.27 -4.34 -7.33
CA GLU A 268 3.34 -4.06 -6.37
C GLU A 268 3.79 -2.60 -6.35
N THR A 269 3.96 -1.98 -7.53
CA THR A 269 4.34 -0.57 -7.66
C THR A 269 3.31 0.38 -7.05
N LEU A 270 2.02 0.12 -7.27
CA LEU A 270 0.93 0.92 -6.73
C LEU A 270 0.70 0.66 -5.24
N SER A 271 0.86 -0.58 -4.79
CA SER A 271 0.80 -0.95 -3.38
C SER A 271 1.92 -0.25 -2.58
N MET A 272 3.14 -0.25 -3.11
CA MET A 272 4.28 0.47 -2.53
C MET A 272 4.02 1.99 -2.49
N PHE A 273 3.45 2.55 -3.56
CA PHE A 273 3.05 3.95 -3.55
C PHE A 273 2.04 4.24 -2.44
N ARG A 274 0.93 3.48 -2.39
CA ARG A 274 -0.16 3.68 -1.45
C ARG A 274 0.25 3.51 0.02
N THR A 275 1.03 2.48 0.31
CA THR A 275 1.33 2.08 1.70
C THR A 275 2.56 2.78 2.25
N LYS A 276 3.49 3.19 1.39
CA LYS A 276 4.79 3.72 1.82
C LYS A 276 5.06 5.11 1.27
N ILE A 277 5.19 5.27 -0.04
CA ILE A 277 5.72 6.50 -0.63
C ILE A 277 4.75 7.67 -0.44
N HIS A 278 3.46 7.45 -0.70
CA HIS A 278 2.43 8.47 -0.56
C HIS A 278 2.33 9.02 0.88
N PRO A 279 2.09 8.20 1.92
CA PRO A 279 1.94 8.71 3.28
C PRO A 279 3.26 9.21 3.90
N THR A 280 4.39 8.51 3.67
CA THR A 280 5.64 8.79 4.40
C THR A 280 6.53 9.81 3.74
N TYR A 281 6.45 9.95 2.41
CA TYR A 281 7.22 10.89 1.64
C TYR A 281 6.30 11.98 1.10
N VAL A 282 5.45 11.69 0.11
CA VAL A 282 4.66 12.70 -0.62
C VAL A 282 3.87 13.61 0.31
N LEU A 283 3.04 13.06 1.20
CA LEU A 283 2.19 13.87 2.06
C LEU A 283 2.96 14.51 3.22
N ARG A 284 3.79 13.71 3.92
CA ARG A 284 4.52 14.18 5.10
C ARG A 284 5.53 15.28 4.75
N TYR A 285 6.06 15.23 3.54
CA TYR A 285 7.10 16.11 3.05
C TYR A 285 6.54 17.22 2.14
N CYS A 286 6.01 16.86 0.98
CA CYS A 286 5.53 17.82 -0.02
C CYS A 286 4.17 18.41 0.39
N GLY A 287 3.30 17.59 0.99
CA GLY A 287 1.91 17.96 1.31
C GLY A 287 1.75 19.15 2.25
N ARG A 288 2.79 19.57 3.00
CA ARG A 288 2.71 20.75 3.87
C ARG A 288 2.70 22.07 3.09
N CYS A 289 3.43 22.11 1.98
CA CYS A 289 3.57 23.30 1.14
C CYS A 289 2.64 23.23 -0.07
N HIS A 290 2.41 22.02 -0.59
CA HIS A 290 1.62 21.77 -1.79
C HIS A 290 0.16 21.42 -1.49
N MET A 291 -0.37 21.85 -0.34
CA MET A 291 -1.82 21.79 -0.06
C MET A 291 -2.47 23.15 -0.35
N GLN A 292 -3.67 23.13 -0.94
CA GLN A 292 -4.67 24.21 -0.97
C GLN A 292 -4.13 25.65 -1.08
N ASP A 293 -4.00 26.17 -2.31
CA ASP A 293 -3.66 27.55 -2.68
C ASP A 293 -2.33 28.13 -2.15
N LYS A 294 -1.47 27.32 -1.51
CA LYS A 294 -0.23 27.80 -0.88
C LYS A 294 1.00 27.86 -1.78
N ALA A 295 1.05 27.09 -2.87
CA ALA A 295 2.21 27.04 -3.76
C ALA A 295 1.81 26.81 -5.23
N PRO A 296 2.27 27.65 -6.17
CA PRO A 296 1.99 27.45 -7.58
C PRO A 296 2.76 26.24 -8.15
N GLY A 297 2.16 25.55 -9.11
CA GLY A 297 2.82 24.52 -9.93
C GLY A 297 2.67 23.06 -9.48
N LEU A 298 2.28 22.78 -8.22
CA LEU A 298 1.93 21.43 -7.76
C LEU A 298 0.92 21.51 -6.62
N PHE A 299 -0.17 20.75 -6.74
CA PHE A 299 -1.22 20.63 -5.74
C PHE A 299 -1.37 19.16 -5.31
N LEU A 300 -1.52 18.91 -4.02
CA LEU A 300 -1.73 17.58 -3.45
C LEU A 300 -2.97 17.58 -2.55
N TYR A 301 -3.79 16.56 -2.71
CA TYR A 301 -4.93 16.29 -1.82
C TYR A 301 -4.42 15.67 -0.52
N THR A 302 -4.58 16.38 0.60
CA THR A 302 -4.10 15.95 1.93
C THR A 302 -5.21 15.50 2.87
N LYS A 303 -6.47 15.88 2.60
CA LYS A 303 -7.66 15.39 3.33
C LYS A 303 -8.01 13.97 2.89
N ASN A 304 -8.52 13.14 3.81
CA ASN A 304 -8.93 11.75 3.55
C ASN A 304 -7.86 10.95 2.76
N PHE A 305 -6.60 11.18 3.09
CA PHE A 305 -5.47 10.81 2.24
C PHE A 305 -5.26 9.30 2.04
N ASN A 306 -5.89 8.48 2.87
CA ASN A 306 -5.87 7.02 2.77
C ASN A 306 -6.96 6.47 1.85
N ARG A 307 -7.94 7.29 1.45
CA ARG A 307 -8.97 6.92 0.49
C ARG A 307 -8.35 6.68 -0.87
N GLU A 308 -8.79 5.61 -1.52
CA GLU A 308 -8.24 5.16 -2.79
C GLU A 308 -8.23 6.27 -3.85
N SER A 309 -9.37 6.93 -4.07
CA SER A 309 -9.45 8.03 -5.04
C SER A 309 -8.43 9.14 -4.75
N VAL A 310 -8.19 9.50 -3.48
CA VAL A 310 -7.21 10.53 -3.11
C VAL A 310 -5.76 10.07 -3.36
N VAL A 311 -5.43 8.84 -2.98
CA VAL A 311 -4.08 8.27 -3.21
C VAL A 311 -3.78 8.27 -4.70
N TYR A 312 -4.68 7.72 -5.51
CA TYR A 312 -4.46 7.57 -6.95
C TYR A 312 -4.57 8.90 -7.71
N THR A 313 -5.37 9.85 -7.23
CA THR A 313 -5.35 11.21 -7.78
C THR A 313 -4.01 11.87 -7.53
N ASN A 314 -3.46 11.77 -6.31
CA ASN A 314 -2.12 12.27 -6.02
C ASN A 314 -1.03 11.54 -6.84
N TYR A 315 -1.15 10.23 -7.03
CA TYR A 315 -0.29 9.47 -7.94
C TYR A 315 -0.32 10.07 -9.35
N MET A 316 -1.51 10.29 -9.91
CA MET A 316 -1.69 10.87 -11.24
C MET A 316 -1.18 12.30 -11.35
N ILE A 317 -1.38 13.11 -10.31
CA ILE A 317 -0.80 14.46 -10.25
C ILE A 317 0.72 14.36 -10.34
N LEU A 318 1.37 13.56 -9.50
CA LEU A 318 2.83 13.44 -9.52
C LEU A 318 3.36 12.93 -10.87
N ARG A 319 2.63 12.00 -11.51
CA ARG A 319 2.98 11.50 -12.84
C ARG A 319 2.87 12.61 -13.88
N ARG A 320 1.80 13.42 -13.84
CA ARG A 320 1.47 14.45 -14.86
C ARG A 320 2.17 15.79 -14.67
N THR A 321 2.60 16.11 -13.46
CA THR A 321 3.31 17.35 -13.19
C THR A 321 4.64 17.37 -13.92
N ARG A 322 4.92 18.51 -14.57
CA ARG A 322 6.18 18.79 -15.24
C ARG A 322 6.77 20.10 -14.70
N LEU A 323 8.09 20.18 -14.69
CA LEU A 323 8.86 21.38 -14.39
C LEU A 323 9.49 21.87 -15.69
N GLY A 324 8.80 22.77 -16.38
CA GLY A 324 9.15 23.10 -17.77
C GLY A 324 8.96 21.87 -18.67
N ALA A 325 10.00 21.44 -19.36
CA ALA A 325 9.97 20.25 -20.23
C ALA A 325 10.10 18.93 -19.44
N ASP A 326 10.72 18.97 -18.27
CA ASP A 326 11.09 17.78 -17.51
C ASP A 326 9.92 17.24 -16.68
N PRO A 327 9.67 15.92 -16.68
CA PRO A 327 8.65 15.34 -15.82
C PRO A 327 9.10 15.35 -14.35
N LEU A 328 8.16 15.52 -13.43
CA LEU A 328 8.45 15.43 -11.99
C LEU A 328 8.98 14.04 -11.61
N ILE A 329 8.41 13.00 -12.22
CA ILE A 329 8.87 11.60 -12.16
C ILE A 329 9.52 11.24 -13.50
N ASN A 330 10.83 11.01 -13.48
CA ASN A 330 11.62 10.59 -14.63
C ASN A 330 12.05 9.14 -14.46
N LYS A 331 11.38 8.21 -15.16
CA LYS A 331 11.69 6.78 -15.08
C LYS A 331 13.07 6.44 -15.67
N SER A 332 13.47 7.10 -16.75
CA SER A 332 14.76 6.85 -17.40
C SER A 332 15.94 7.35 -16.55
N ASN A 333 15.68 8.29 -15.63
CA ASN A 333 16.64 8.73 -14.61
C ASN A 333 15.95 8.88 -13.24
N PRO A 334 15.71 7.76 -12.51
CA PRO A 334 14.94 7.78 -11.28
C PRO A 334 15.52 8.67 -10.19
N ILE A 335 16.84 8.58 -9.95
CA ILE A 335 17.53 9.42 -8.96
C ILE A 335 17.46 10.90 -9.38
N GLY A 336 17.60 11.20 -10.67
CA GLY A 336 17.49 12.56 -11.20
C GLY A 336 16.07 13.11 -11.30
N SER A 337 15.04 12.33 -10.94
CA SER A 337 13.66 12.83 -10.89
C SER A 337 13.56 14.02 -9.95
N ALA A 338 12.89 15.09 -10.35
CA ALA A 338 12.69 16.24 -9.48
C ALA A 338 11.95 15.86 -8.18
N LEU A 339 11.05 14.87 -8.23
CA LEU A 339 10.43 14.29 -7.04
C LEU A 339 11.47 13.80 -6.01
N VAL A 340 12.59 13.24 -6.46
CA VAL A 340 13.69 12.77 -5.60
C VAL A 340 14.63 13.91 -5.24
N GLN A 341 15.05 14.71 -6.22
CA GLN A 341 15.99 15.82 -6.04
C GLN A 341 15.48 16.85 -5.03
N PHE A 342 14.17 17.11 -5.00
CA PHE A 342 13.57 18.02 -4.04
C PHE A 342 13.65 17.56 -2.58
N GLY A 343 13.79 16.26 -2.34
CA GLY A 343 13.97 15.70 -0.99
C GLY A 343 15.41 15.77 -0.46
N LEU A 344 16.38 16.06 -1.32
CA LEU A 344 17.80 16.12 -0.96
C LEU A 344 18.16 17.45 -0.28
N PRO A 345 19.27 17.48 0.49
CA PRO A 345 19.89 18.76 0.88
C PRO A 345 20.17 19.61 -0.37
N GLN A 346 19.86 20.91 -0.34
CA GLN A 346 20.00 21.78 -1.52
C GLN A 346 21.41 21.75 -2.14
N LYS A 347 22.44 21.65 -1.31
CA LYS A 347 23.85 21.56 -1.75
C LYS A 347 24.20 20.27 -2.50
N ASP A 348 23.40 19.21 -2.31
CA ASP A 348 23.64 17.88 -2.87
C ASP A 348 22.68 17.57 -4.04
N ALA A 349 21.67 18.43 -4.25
CA ALA A 349 20.66 18.26 -5.30
C ALA A 349 21.11 18.91 -6.61
N LEU A 350 20.94 18.19 -7.73
CA LEU A 350 21.11 18.74 -9.09
C LEU A 350 20.01 19.75 -9.41
N THR A 351 18.78 19.43 -8.99
CA THR A 351 17.60 20.28 -9.12
C THR A 351 17.04 20.51 -7.72
N PRO A 352 17.57 21.50 -6.97
CA PRO A 352 17.14 21.74 -5.59
C PRO A 352 15.69 22.23 -5.56
N HIS A 353 14.99 21.87 -4.48
CA HIS A 353 13.69 22.47 -4.20
C HIS A 353 13.86 23.98 -3.95
N PRO A 354 12.94 24.84 -4.45
CA PRO A 354 12.95 26.26 -4.13
C PRO A 354 13.04 26.53 -2.63
N ASP A 355 13.81 27.55 -2.24
CA ASP A 355 13.89 27.95 -0.84
C ASP A 355 12.63 28.71 -0.45
N VAL A 356 11.74 28.04 0.28
CA VAL A 356 10.45 28.59 0.74
C VAL A 356 10.27 28.32 2.23
N PRO A 357 9.60 29.22 2.98
CA PRO A 357 9.34 29.00 4.39
C PRO A 357 8.67 27.65 4.66
N GLY A 358 9.23 26.89 5.60
CA GLY A 358 8.73 25.55 5.97
C GLY A 358 9.34 24.39 5.19
N TYR A 359 10.12 24.66 4.13
CA TYR A 359 10.93 23.63 3.49
C TYR A 359 12.03 23.11 4.43
N LYS A 360 12.22 21.79 4.42
CA LYS A 360 13.36 21.09 5.04
C LYS A 360 13.74 19.96 4.09
N GLN A 361 14.95 19.41 4.15
CA GLN A 361 15.29 18.19 3.40
C GLN A 361 14.65 16.94 4.04
N TYR A 362 14.30 15.93 3.22
CA TYR A 362 13.80 14.64 3.71
C TYR A 362 14.92 13.61 3.85
N PHE A 363 15.81 13.57 2.86
CA PHE A 363 16.96 12.68 2.80
C PHE A 363 18.15 13.29 3.53
N THR A 364 19.01 12.43 4.07
CA THR A 364 20.27 12.87 4.69
C THR A 364 21.36 13.18 3.66
N GLY A 365 21.21 12.67 2.43
CA GLY A 365 22.11 12.90 1.30
C GLY A 365 21.89 11.88 0.18
N PRO A 366 22.75 11.87 -0.85
CA PRO A 366 22.59 11.01 -2.03
C PRO A 366 22.64 9.49 -1.76
N GLN A 367 23.23 9.08 -0.64
CA GLN A 367 23.37 7.66 -0.25
C GLN A 367 22.28 7.18 0.72
N ASP A 368 21.23 7.98 0.95
CA ASP A 368 20.13 7.61 1.85
C ASP A 368 19.36 6.40 1.27
N ARG A 369 19.19 5.34 2.07
CA ARG A 369 18.44 4.15 1.66
C ARG A 369 17.01 4.46 1.23
N ARG A 370 16.38 5.46 1.84
CA ARG A 370 15.01 5.87 1.50
C ARG A 370 14.93 6.52 0.13
N LEU A 371 15.99 7.21 -0.29
CA LEU A 371 16.10 7.78 -1.63
C LEU A 371 16.17 6.66 -2.65
N GLN A 372 17.05 5.68 -2.43
CA GLN A 372 17.21 4.55 -3.33
C GLN A 372 15.91 3.76 -3.48
N GLU A 373 15.19 3.57 -2.38
CA GLU A 373 13.89 2.91 -2.42
C GLU A 373 12.84 3.64 -3.28
N ILE A 374 12.79 4.97 -3.21
CA ILE A 374 11.89 5.76 -4.06
C ILE A 374 12.35 5.74 -5.52
N ALA A 375 13.67 5.78 -5.77
CA ALA A 375 14.24 5.67 -7.10
C ALA A 375 13.96 4.28 -7.73
N ASP A 376 14.12 3.21 -6.97
CA ASP A 376 13.81 1.85 -7.39
C ASP A 376 12.33 1.69 -7.73
N TRP A 377 11.45 2.31 -6.95
CA TRP A 377 10.03 2.36 -7.26
C TRP A 377 9.75 3.10 -8.57
N ILE A 378 10.33 4.30 -8.77
CA ILE A 378 10.19 5.08 -10.02
C ILE A 378 10.64 4.25 -11.22
N GLY A 379 11.77 3.54 -11.11
CA GLY A 379 12.32 2.70 -12.17
C GLY A 379 11.41 1.53 -12.58
N GLN A 380 10.51 1.09 -11.69
CA GLN A 380 9.59 -0.02 -11.92
C GLN A 380 8.25 0.40 -12.54
N LEU A 381 7.93 1.69 -12.57
CA LEU A 381 6.65 2.18 -13.09
C LEU A 381 6.43 1.82 -14.56
N TYR A 382 5.17 1.66 -14.97
CA TYR A 382 4.85 1.44 -16.38
C TYR A 382 5.12 2.70 -17.22
N GLY A 383 5.80 2.54 -18.35
CA GLY A 383 6.06 3.63 -19.31
C GLY A 383 6.96 4.77 -18.79
N ASP A 384 7.55 5.52 -19.71
CA ASP A 384 8.38 6.70 -19.39
C ASP A 384 7.53 7.97 -19.23
N THR A 385 6.28 7.96 -19.71
CA THR A 385 5.36 9.11 -19.74
C THR A 385 3.97 8.78 -19.18
N THR A 386 3.14 9.81 -19.03
CA THR A 386 1.79 9.80 -18.43
C THR A 386 0.71 9.21 -19.32
N ASP A 387 1.00 8.08 -19.93
CA ASP A 387 0.24 7.54 -21.07
C ASP A 387 -1.04 6.80 -20.67
N TYR A 388 -1.47 6.88 -19.40
CA TYR A 388 -2.80 6.38 -19.05
C TYR A 388 -3.84 7.17 -19.85
N PRO A 389 -4.73 6.51 -20.61
CA PRO A 389 -5.74 7.17 -21.43
C PRO A 389 -6.92 7.63 -20.55
N ILE A 390 -6.59 8.45 -19.55
CA ILE A 390 -7.51 9.04 -18.59
C ILE A 390 -7.50 10.53 -18.87
N ASP A 391 -8.64 11.12 -19.18
CA ASP A 391 -8.73 12.59 -19.21
C ASP A 391 -8.69 13.11 -17.78
N PHE A 392 -7.60 13.77 -17.42
CA PHE A 392 -7.37 14.29 -16.07
C PHE A 392 -6.38 15.45 -16.14
N ASN A 393 -6.88 16.66 -15.95
CA ASN A 393 -6.02 17.82 -15.83
C ASN A 393 -5.72 18.07 -14.35
N PRO A 394 -4.46 17.94 -13.89
CA PRO A 394 -4.14 18.21 -12.49
C PRO A 394 -4.53 19.66 -12.16
N PRO A 395 -5.11 19.93 -10.97
CA PRO A 395 -5.38 21.30 -10.56
C PRO A 395 -4.05 22.05 -10.43
N ILE A 396 -3.84 23.05 -11.27
CA ILE A 396 -2.69 23.97 -11.16
C ILE A 396 -3.18 25.16 -10.33
N VAL A 397 -2.55 25.39 -9.17
CA VAL A 397 -2.68 26.68 -8.49
C VAL A 397 -1.95 27.70 -9.36
N ALA A 398 -2.71 28.60 -9.99
CA ALA A 398 -2.13 29.66 -10.81
C ALA A 398 -1.14 30.47 -9.96
N LYS A 399 0.02 30.81 -10.54
CA LYS A 399 0.92 31.80 -9.94
C LYS A 399 0.10 33.09 -9.77
N PRO A 400 0.01 33.70 -8.59
CA PRO A 400 -0.57 35.04 -8.50
C PRO A 400 0.21 35.91 -9.49
N GLU A 401 -0.50 36.56 -10.42
CA GLU A 401 0.11 37.57 -11.28
C GLU A 401 0.83 38.52 -10.33
N ALA A 402 2.15 38.64 -10.50
CA ALA A 402 2.91 39.64 -9.80
C ALA A 402 2.22 40.97 -10.10
N ASP A 403 1.72 41.63 -9.05
CA ASP A 403 1.09 42.93 -9.14
C ASP A 403 1.85 43.78 -10.15
N LYS A 404 1.12 44.28 -11.15
CA LYS A 404 1.58 45.40 -11.96
C LYS A 404 2.07 46.44 -10.96
N ALA A 405 3.38 46.63 -10.89
CA ALA A 405 3.97 47.74 -10.17
C ALA A 405 3.23 49.01 -10.60
N PRO A 406 2.74 49.85 -9.67
CA PRO A 406 2.18 51.12 -10.05
C PRO A 406 3.24 51.87 -10.85
N ALA A 407 2.84 52.33 -12.03
CA ALA A 407 3.70 53.06 -12.93
C ALA A 407 4.43 54.17 -12.16
N ALA A 408 5.76 54.15 -12.27
CA ALA A 408 6.59 55.25 -11.81
C ALA A 408 6.13 56.53 -12.50
N ASP A 409 5.77 57.54 -11.70
CA ASP A 409 5.64 58.92 -12.17
C ASP A 409 6.95 59.34 -12.83
N ALA A 410 6.89 59.52 -14.15
CA ALA A 410 7.90 60.25 -14.91
C ALA A 410 7.50 61.75 -14.95
N PRO A 411 8.49 62.66 -14.99
CA PRO A 411 8.34 64.03 -14.54
C PRO A 411 7.57 64.91 -15.53
N ALA A 412 6.83 65.88 -14.97
CA ALA A 412 6.16 66.93 -15.73
C ALA A 412 7.17 67.79 -16.51
N GLU A 413 7.20 67.61 -17.83
CA GLU A 413 7.92 68.47 -18.75
C GLU A 413 7.00 69.62 -19.20
N LYS A 414 7.53 70.85 -19.05
CA LYS A 414 6.87 72.12 -19.32
C LYS A 414 6.59 72.28 -20.82
N SER A 415 5.31 72.43 -21.17
CA SER A 415 4.90 72.96 -22.48
C SER A 415 4.68 74.47 -22.36
N GLY A 416 5.55 75.24 -23.01
CA GLY A 416 5.45 76.69 -23.13
C GLY A 416 4.23 77.15 -23.92
N ALA A 417 3.62 78.24 -23.46
CA ALA A 417 2.70 79.04 -24.25
C ALA A 417 3.50 80.10 -25.01
N ALA A 418 3.36 80.11 -26.33
CA ALA A 418 3.86 81.14 -27.22
C ALA A 418 2.97 82.40 -27.18
N PRO A 419 3.50 83.59 -27.50
CA PRO A 419 2.80 84.87 -27.39
C PRO A 419 2.12 85.27 -28.72
N ALA A 420 1.02 86.04 -28.65
CA ALA A 420 0.70 87.09 -29.63
C ALA A 420 -0.53 87.96 -29.25
N LYS A 421 -0.27 89.28 -29.15
CA LYS A 421 -1.10 90.45 -29.54
C LYS A 421 -2.43 90.65 -28.80
N ASN A 422 -2.60 91.71 -28.01
CA ASN A 422 -2.65 93.12 -28.40
C ASN A 422 -2.31 94.04 -27.21
#